data_AF-A0A2V7LND9-F1
#
_entry.id   AF-A0A2V7LND9-F1
#
_cell.length_a   1.000
_cell.length_b   1.000
_cell.length_c   1.000
_cell.angle_alpha   90.00
_cell.angle_beta   90.00
_cell.angle_gamma   90.00
#
_symmetry.space_group_name_H-M   'P 1'
#
loop_
_entity.id
_entity.type
_entity.pdbx_description
1 polymer ?
#
loop_
_entity_poly.entity_id
_entity_poly.type
_entity_poly.pdbx_seq_one_letter_code
_entity_poly.pdbx_strand_id
1 'polypeptide(L)'
;MKKTRGRPVRRRGISRIDQPSTRTHGWFVRAEFYKRADSTYAPRHRKFFGDAGYGGKRRALRAAQEYLAIVARGGRGGGAKRKLRTVRRAA
;
A
#
# COMPACT_ATOMS: atom_id res chain seq x y z
N MET A 1 14.55 -26.10 13.86
CA MET A 1 13.82 -25.07 14.63
C MET A 1 13.53 -23.87 13.73
N LYS A 2 12.29 -23.65 13.27
CA LYS A 2 11.95 -22.50 12.41
C LYS A 2 11.78 -21.26 13.29
N LYS A 3 12.76 -20.34 13.27
CA LYS A 3 12.73 -19.04 13.97
C LYS A 3 11.47 -18.26 13.52
N THR A 4 10.48 -18.19 14.40
CA THR A 4 9.31 -17.32 14.25
C THR A 4 9.79 -15.88 14.38
N ARG A 5 10.12 -15.24 13.24
CA ARG A 5 10.49 -13.82 13.23
C ARG A 5 9.33 -13.04 13.86
N GLY A 6 9.59 -12.43 15.03
CA GLY A 6 8.60 -11.61 15.73
C GLY A 6 7.90 -10.69 14.74
N ARG A 7 6.58 -10.82 14.63
CA ARG A 7 5.79 -10.01 13.69
C ARG A 7 6.06 -8.54 14.06
N PRO A 8 6.69 -7.73 13.19
CA PRO A 8 6.89 -6.32 13.48
C PRO A 8 5.52 -5.72 13.75
N VAL A 9 5.41 -4.92 14.81
CA VAL A 9 4.19 -4.22 15.27
C VAL A 9 3.47 -3.71 14.03
N ARG A 10 2.40 -4.41 13.65
CA ARG A 10 1.75 -4.22 12.36
C ARG A 10 1.15 -2.82 12.38
N ARG A 11 1.79 -1.84 11.75
CA ARG A 11 1.12 -0.62 11.31
C ARG A 11 -0.09 -1.08 10.50
N ARG A 12 -1.29 -0.98 11.07
CA ARG A 12 -2.51 -1.58 10.50
C ARG A 12 -2.63 -1.12 9.05
N GLY A 13 -2.51 -2.07 8.13
CA GLY A 13 -2.63 -1.81 6.69
C GLY A 13 -1.42 -1.21 5.99
N ILE A 14 -0.26 -0.96 6.63
CA ILE A 14 0.94 -0.47 5.93
C ILE A 14 2.10 -1.45 6.13
N SER A 15 2.67 -1.94 5.04
CA SER A 15 3.78 -2.89 5.04
C SER A 15 4.96 -2.34 4.24
N ARG A 16 6.17 -2.51 4.75
CA ARG A 16 7.38 -2.18 4.01
C ARG A 16 7.66 -3.28 2.99
N ILE A 17 7.91 -2.89 1.74
CA ILE A 17 8.47 -3.76 0.72
C ILE A 17 9.92 -3.32 0.53
N ASP A 18 10.81 -4.28 0.77
CA ASP A 18 12.23 -4.12 0.57
C ASP A 18 12.71 -5.34 -0.21
N GLN A 19 12.61 -5.25 -1.54
CA GLN A 19 13.04 -6.32 -2.44
C GLN A 19 14.36 -5.90 -3.10
N PRO A 20 15.51 -6.29 -2.50
CA PRO A 20 16.83 -5.89 -3.02
C PRO A 20 17.10 -6.47 -4.42
N SER A 21 16.61 -7.67 -4.72
CA SER A 21 16.79 -8.33 -6.02
C SER A 21 16.15 -7.57 -7.20
N THR A 22 15.04 -6.87 -6.95
CA THR A 22 14.32 -6.09 -7.97
C THR A 22 14.47 -4.59 -7.76
N ARG A 23 15.36 -4.17 -6.85
CA ARG A 23 15.57 -2.77 -6.41
C ARG A 23 14.25 -2.06 -6.07
N THR A 24 13.25 -2.82 -5.65
CA THR A 24 11.90 -2.33 -5.39
C THR A 24 11.78 -2.06 -3.90
N HIS A 25 11.94 -0.79 -3.58
CA HIS A 25 11.89 -0.25 -2.24
C HIS A 25 10.64 0.62 -2.13
N GLY A 26 9.75 0.34 -1.19
CA GLY A 26 8.55 1.17 -1.00
C GLY A 26 7.64 0.73 0.13
N TRP A 27 6.54 1.42 0.30
CA TRP A 27 5.49 1.10 1.27
C TRP A 27 4.23 0.63 0.54
N PHE A 28 3.63 -0.43 1.03
CA PHE A 28 2.41 -1.01 0.49
C PHE A 28 1.26 -0.83 1.48
N VAL A 29 0.17 -0.24 1.00
CA VAL A 29 -1.04 -0.01 1.78
C VAL A 29 -2.11 -1.03 1.42
N ARG A 30 -2.76 -1.62 2.43
CA ARG A 30 -3.93 -2.49 2.37
C ARG A 30 -4.95 -2.01 3.40
N ALA A 31 -6.12 -1.56 2.98
CA ALA A 31 -7.16 -1.08 3.88
C ALA A 31 -8.55 -1.59 3.48
N GLU A 32 -9.51 -1.45 4.39
CA GLU A 32 -10.92 -1.83 4.22
C GLU A 32 -11.06 -3.29 3.78
N PHE A 33 -10.88 -4.24 4.70
CA PHE A 33 -11.06 -5.65 4.38
C PHE A 33 -12.54 -6.00 4.37
N TYR A 34 -13.03 -6.57 3.27
CA TYR A 34 -14.38 -7.09 3.18
C TYR A 34 -14.36 -8.62 3.17
N LYS A 35 -15.39 -9.21 3.79
CA LYS A 35 -15.65 -10.65 3.70
C LYS A 35 -16.27 -10.95 2.34
N ARG A 36 -15.66 -11.87 1.62
CA ARG A 36 -16.17 -12.41 0.36
C ARG A 36 -17.20 -13.52 0.62
N ALA A 37 -17.95 -13.87 -0.41
CA ALA A 37 -18.93 -14.96 -0.34
C ALA A 37 -18.29 -16.32 0.02
N ASP A 38 -17.03 -16.53 -0.40
CA ASP A 38 -16.20 -17.68 -0.06
C ASP A 38 -15.60 -17.64 1.37
N SER A 39 -16.09 -16.73 2.22
CA SER A 39 -15.58 -16.46 3.58
C SER A 39 -14.12 -16.01 3.67
N THR A 40 -13.46 -15.69 2.56
CA THR A 40 -12.12 -15.08 2.58
C THR A 40 -12.20 -13.57 2.78
N TYR A 41 -11.10 -12.96 3.24
CA TYR A 41 -11.01 -11.52 3.40
C TYR A 41 -10.11 -10.91 2.33
N ALA A 42 -10.61 -9.89 1.63
CA ALA A 42 -9.82 -9.15 0.65
C ALA A 42 -9.80 -7.65 0.98
N PRO A 43 -8.65 -6.97 0.85
CA PRO A 43 -8.60 -5.52 1.01
C PRO A 43 -9.27 -4.83 -0.18
N ARG A 44 -10.15 -3.86 0.09
CA ARG A 44 -10.76 -3.00 -0.94
C ARG A 44 -9.76 -2.00 -1.50
N HIS A 45 -8.86 -1.51 -0.67
CA HIS A 45 -7.85 -0.53 -1.07
C HIS A 45 -6.45 -1.14 -1.06
N ARG A 46 -5.76 -1.02 -2.18
CA ARG A 46 -4.37 -1.49 -2.38
C ARG A 46 -3.59 -0.43 -3.13
N LYS A 47 -2.48 0.04 -2.57
CA LYS A 47 -1.59 1.00 -3.26
C LYS A 47 -0.13 0.84 -2.84
N PHE A 48 0.77 0.98 -3.80
CA PHE A 48 2.22 0.96 -3.57
C PHE A 48 2.82 2.36 -3.69
N PHE A 49 3.72 2.69 -2.78
CA PHE A 49 4.44 3.95 -2.67
C PHE A 49 5.94 3.66 -2.73
N GLY A 50 6.52 3.69 -3.94
CA GLY A 50 7.93 3.42 -4.15
C GLY A 50 8.82 4.56 -3.63
N ASP A 51 9.92 4.24 -2.96
CA ASP A 51 10.84 5.23 -2.42
C ASP A 51 11.41 6.13 -3.52
N ALA A 52 11.78 5.57 -4.68
CA ALA A 52 12.31 6.33 -5.81
C ALA A 52 11.33 7.38 -6.34
N GLY A 53 10.04 7.05 -6.42
CA GLY A 53 9.01 7.96 -6.94
C GLY A 53 8.50 9.00 -5.95
N TYR A 54 8.70 8.77 -4.65
CA TYR A 54 8.19 9.64 -3.58
C TYR A 54 9.29 10.41 -2.82
N GLY A 55 10.55 10.32 -3.25
CA GLY A 55 11.66 11.07 -2.63
C GLY A 55 12.20 10.41 -1.35
N GLY A 56 12.26 9.08 -1.33
CA GLY A 56 12.87 8.27 -0.29
C GLY A 56 11.88 7.70 0.74
N LYS A 57 12.42 6.85 1.61
CA LYS A 57 11.67 6.04 2.59
C LYS A 57 10.72 6.85 3.47
N ARG A 58 11.15 8.02 3.97
CA ARG A 58 10.34 8.85 4.89
C ARG A 58 9.16 9.51 4.16
N ARG A 59 9.39 10.06 2.97
CA ARG A 59 8.35 10.71 2.18
C ARG A 59 7.35 9.70 1.62
N ALA A 60 7.83 8.53 1.18
CA ALA A 60 6.98 7.41 0.79
C ALA A 60 6.10 6.89 1.94
N LEU A 61 6.65 6.82 3.16
CA LEU A 61 5.88 6.45 4.35
C LEU A 61 4.77 7.48 4.65
N ARG A 62 5.09 8.77 4.57
CA ARG A 62 4.12 9.84 4.78
C ARG A 62 2.98 9.76 3.76
N ALA A 63 3.30 9.58 2.48
CA ALA A 63 2.29 9.43 1.42
C ALA A 63 1.40 8.19 1.65
N ALA A 64 1.99 7.08 2.12
CA ALA A 64 1.24 5.87 2.47
C ALA A 64 0.29 6.11 3.66
N GLN A 65 0.71 6.86 4.68
CA GLN A 65 -0.11 7.22 5.83
C GLN A 65 -1.25 8.17 5.46
N GLU A 66 -0.97 9.20 4.66
CA GLU A 66 -1.99 10.13 4.16
C GLU A 66 -3.05 9.39 3.34
N TYR A 67 -2.63 8.47 2.47
CA TYR A 67 -3.55 7.62 1.73
C TYR A 67 -4.40 6.74 2.65
N LEU A 68 -3.79 6.13 3.68
CA LEU A 68 -4.51 5.35 4.69
C LEU A 68 -5.58 6.19 5.41
N ALA A 69 -5.26 7.44 5.76
CA ALA A 69 -6.20 8.35 6.41
C ALA A 69 -7.37 8.73 5.49
N ILE A 70 -7.12 8.94 4.19
CA ILE A 70 -8.16 9.21 3.20
C ILE A 70 -9.10 8.01 3.06
N VAL A 71 -8.55 6.80 2.88
CA VAL A 71 -9.39 5.60 2.70
C VAL A 71 -10.14 5.20 3.98
N ALA A 72 -9.57 5.45 5.15
CA ALA A 72 -10.24 5.23 6.43
C ALA A 72 -11.42 6.20 6.64
N ARG A 73 -11.27 7.46 6.22
CA ARG A 73 -12.34 8.47 6.29
C ARG A 73 -13.42 8.25 5.22
N GLY A 74 -13.06 7.72 4.06
CA GLY A 74 -13.95 7.44 2.93
C GLY A 74 -14.71 6.11 2.98
N GLY A 75 -14.71 5.39 4.13
CA GLY A 75 -15.38 4.09 4.30
C GLY A 75 -16.90 4.09 4.03
N ARG A 76 -17.51 5.25 3.78
CA ARG A 76 -18.83 5.40 3.15
C ARG A 76 -18.68 5.84 1.68
N GLY A 77 -18.38 4.89 0.80
CA GLY A 77 -18.67 5.02 -0.64
C GLY A 77 -17.51 5.45 -1.54
N GLY A 78 -17.29 4.63 -2.58
CA GLY A 78 -16.74 5.10 -3.85
C GLY A 78 -15.23 5.28 -3.88
N GLY A 79 -14.53 4.30 -4.45
CA GLY A 79 -13.09 4.37 -4.70
C GLY A 79 -12.72 5.67 -5.43
N ALA A 80 -11.84 6.44 -4.79
CA ALA A 80 -11.24 7.65 -5.33
C ALA A 80 -10.68 7.38 -6.74
N LYS A 81 -11.43 7.82 -7.75
CA LYS A 81 -10.96 7.89 -9.12
C LYS A 81 -9.84 8.95 -9.22
N ARG A 82 -8.90 8.66 -10.14
CA ARG A 82 -8.14 9.64 -10.95
C ARG A 82 -6.81 10.18 -10.39
N LYS A 83 -5.70 9.55 -10.82
CA LYS A 83 -4.72 10.08 -11.80
C LYS A 83 -3.51 9.13 -11.85
N LEU A 84 -3.53 8.15 -12.75
CA LEU A 84 -2.28 7.70 -13.36
C LEU A 84 -2.25 8.36 -14.73
N ARG A 85 -1.52 9.47 -14.84
CA ARG A 85 -1.10 9.99 -16.15
C ARG A 85 -0.19 8.91 -16.73
N THR A 86 -0.75 8.05 -17.56
CA THR A 86 0.05 7.26 -18.49
C THR A 86 0.63 8.24 -19.49
N VAL A 87 1.85 8.71 -19.23
CA VAL A 87 2.68 9.30 -20.27
C VAL A 87 3.05 8.18 -21.22
N ARG A 88 2.27 8.02 -22.29
CA ARG A 88 2.70 7.31 -23.48
C ARG A 88 3.78 8.17 -24.13
N ARG A 89 5.04 7.74 -24.04
CA ARG A 89 6.10 8.21 -24.92
C ARG A 89 6.38 7.06 -25.88
N ALA A 90 5.80 7.15 -27.07
CA ALA A 90 6.20 6.35 -28.21
C ALA A 90 7.46 7.01 -28.80
N ALA A 91 8.47 6.18 -29.10
CA ALA A 91 9.54 6.44 -30.04
C ALA A 91 9.56 5.26 -31.01
#